data_AF-A0A926LNJ0-F1
#
_entry.id   AF-A0A926LNJ0-F1
#
_cell.length_a   1.000
_cell.length_b   1.000
_cell.length_c   1.000
_cell.angle_alpha   90.00
_cell.angle_beta   90.00
_cell.angle_gamma   90.00
#
_symmetry.space_group_name_H-M   'P 1'
#
loop_
_entity.id
_entity.type
_entity.pdbx_description
1 polymer ?
#
loop_
_entity_poly.entity_id
_entity_poly.type
_entity_poly.pdbx_seq_one_letter_code
_entity_poly.pdbx_strand_id
1 'polypeptide(L)'
;DDRPLSAITPEQLERVLQSKAQSVRNLHELTLNHDLAAFVLYSSFGSLLPNVGQGAYAAANAYLDAFAEYRRSLGLPATSIAWGAWAGGGMAEEESFQEWIALGGMDLITPHLGVVALQQALDNGDTTVAIANVDWNRVAERSVAARPYPLISELIDPISHDAGAFGEDGPDPLERLAALSAPQRREELIDIVSAELATVLGHSGAQTLDAGQAFKELGIDSVTAIELRNRISRSTGVRFSPIAVFDHPNAEALAEYLSSLVPAADADGVAEAATPDPGDEEEPSRIDSLAIEDLVRLARGES
;
A
#
# COMPACT_ATOMS: atom_id res chain seq x y z
N ASP A 1 3.71 -23.03 -3.84
CA ASP A 1 3.88 -24.03 -2.75
C ASP A 1 3.41 -23.35 -1.47
N ASP A 2 2.18 -22.86 -1.49
CA ASP A 2 1.79 -21.77 -0.60
C ASP A 2 1.00 -22.35 0.56
N ARG A 3 1.58 -22.24 1.76
CA ARG A 3 1.09 -22.90 2.96
C ARG A 3 1.44 -22.11 4.22
N PRO A 4 0.54 -22.07 5.21
CA PRO A 4 0.85 -21.52 6.52
C PRO A 4 2.14 -22.11 7.08
N LEU A 5 2.91 -21.31 7.81
CA LEU A 5 4.17 -21.74 8.42
C LEU A 5 3.98 -22.97 9.34
N SER A 6 2.81 -23.07 9.99
CA SER A 6 2.44 -24.22 10.83
C SER A 6 2.23 -25.53 10.04
N ALA A 7 2.12 -25.46 8.71
CA ALA A 7 1.84 -26.58 7.82
C ALA A 7 2.98 -26.89 6.83
N ILE A 8 4.12 -26.18 6.93
CA ILE A 8 5.30 -26.46 6.10
C ILE A 8 6.20 -27.51 6.78
N THR A 9 6.67 -28.50 6.02
CA THR A 9 7.66 -29.46 6.53
C THR A 9 9.09 -28.94 6.31
N PRO A 10 10.07 -29.40 7.12
CA PRO A 10 11.48 -29.05 6.91
C PRO A 10 11.99 -29.35 5.50
N GLU A 11 11.58 -30.47 4.91
CA GLU A 11 12.00 -30.89 3.56
C GLU A 11 11.42 -29.97 2.47
N GLN A 12 10.19 -29.48 2.68
CA GLN A 12 9.57 -28.53 1.76
C GLN A 12 10.26 -27.17 1.81
N LEU A 13 10.58 -26.70 3.02
CA LEU A 13 11.35 -25.48 3.23
C LEU A 13 12.76 -25.61 2.62
N GLU A 14 13.45 -26.72 2.88
CA GLU A 14 14.77 -27.02 2.33
C GLU A 14 14.76 -27.02 0.80
N ARG A 15 13.76 -27.65 0.17
CA ARG A 15 13.62 -27.67 -1.30
C ARG A 15 13.48 -26.26 -1.89
N VAL A 16 12.66 -25.40 -1.28
CA VAL A 16 12.48 -24.01 -1.74
C VAL A 16 13.78 -23.22 -1.57
N LEU A 17 14.41 -23.33 -0.40
CA LEU A 17 15.67 -22.64 -0.09
C LEU A 17 16.82 -23.14 -0.96
N GLN A 18 16.96 -24.44 -1.20
CA GLN A 18 18.03 -25.03 -2.00
C GLN A 18 18.09 -24.42 -3.39
N SER A 19 16.94 -24.20 -4.03
CA SER A 19 16.91 -23.68 -5.39
C SER A 19 17.56 -22.31 -5.53
N LYS A 20 17.41 -21.42 -4.54
CA LYS A 20 18.01 -20.07 -4.55
C LYS A 20 19.36 -20.03 -3.82
N ALA A 21 19.43 -20.62 -2.62
CA ALA A 21 20.61 -20.56 -1.77
C ALA A 21 21.78 -21.37 -2.32
N GLN A 22 21.55 -22.57 -2.84
CA GLN A 22 22.62 -23.38 -3.41
C GLN A 22 23.11 -22.78 -4.73
N SER A 23 22.19 -22.31 -5.57
CA SER A 23 22.52 -21.66 -6.85
C SER A 23 23.41 -20.45 -6.65
N VAL A 24 23.09 -19.58 -5.67
CA VAL A 24 23.89 -18.38 -5.43
C VAL A 24 25.27 -18.69 -4.83
N ARG A 25 25.36 -19.70 -3.95
CA ARG A 25 26.63 -20.16 -3.39
C ARG A 25 27.54 -20.71 -4.48
N ASN A 26 26.98 -21.58 -5.33
CA ASN A 26 27.71 -22.14 -6.46
C ASN A 26 28.21 -21.03 -7.40
N LEU A 27 27.33 -20.09 -7.77
CA LEU A 27 27.71 -18.97 -8.62
C LEU A 27 28.78 -18.10 -7.97
N HIS A 28 28.72 -17.92 -6.65
CA HIS A 28 29.75 -17.18 -5.93
C HIS A 28 31.10 -17.86 -5.97
N GLU A 29 31.17 -19.14 -5.58
CA GLU A 29 32.40 -19.92 -5.57
C GLU A 29 33.06 -19.98 -6.96
N LEU A 30 32.24 -20.19 -8.00
CA LEU A 30 32.70 -20.24 -9.38
C LEU A 30 33.21 -18.89 -9.91
N THR A 31 32.83 -17.78 -9.28
CA THR A 31 33.17 -16.42 -9.73
C THR A 31 34.16 -15.69 -8.82
N LEU A 32 34.68 -16.34 -7.77
CA LEU A 32 35.59 -15.71 -6.80
C LEU A 32 36.82 -15.06 -7.42
N ASN A 33 37.35 -15.67 -8.48
CA ASN A 33 38.57 -15.23 -9.16
C ASN A 33 38.29 -14.52 -10.49
N HIS A 34 37.05 -14.13 -10.74
CA HIS A 34 36.64 -13.43 -11.95
C HIS A 34 36.44 -11.94 -11.65
N ASP A 35 36.99 -11.09 -12.52
CA ASP A 35 36.76 -9.65 -12.48
C ASP A 35 35.38 -9.33 -13.08
N LEU A 36 34.34 -9.50 -12.25
CA LEU A 36 32.97 -9.26 -12.66
C LEU A 36 32.63 -7.77 -12.62
N ALA A 37 32.00 -7.26 -13.67
CA ALA A 37 31.43 -5.92 -13.66
C ALA A 37 30.21 -5.82 -12.72
N ALA A 38 29.43 -6.89 -12.58
CA ALA A 38 28.26 -6.95 -11.72
C ALA A 38 27.93 -8.39 -11.30
N PHE A 39 27.21 -8.54 -10.18
CA PHE A 39 26.64 -9.80 -9.72
C PHE A 39 25.23 -9.52 -9.20
N VAL A 40 24.20 -9.82 -9.99
CA VAL A 40 22.83 -9.36 -9.74
C VAL A 40 21.95 -10.51 -9.29
N LEU A 41 21.27 -10.33 -8.16
CA LEU A 41 20.35 -11.29 -7.56
C LEU A 41 18.91 -10.80 -7.69
N TYR A 42 18.03 -11.71 -8.11
CA TYR A 42 16.61 -11.45 -8.29
C TYR A 42 15.86 -11.96 -7.06
N SER A 43 15.68 -11.04 -6.12
CA SER A 43 14.78 -11.17 -4.96
C SER A 43 13.37 -10.71 -5.36
N SER A 44 12.45 -10.62 -4.39
CA SER A 44 11.05 -10.29 -4.64
C SER A 44 10.52 -9.29 -3.63
N PHE A 45 9.86 -8.25 -4.14
CA PHE A 45 9.18 -7.24 -3.32
C PHE A 45 8.11 -7.88 -2.40
N GLY A 46 7.44 -8.92 -2.88
CA GLY A 46 6.41 -9.65 -2.12
C GLY A 46 6.94 -10.37 -0.87
N SER A 47 8.27 -10.42 -0.67
CA SER A 47 8.90 -10.96 0.55
C SER A 47 9.16 -9.91 1.63
N LEU A 48 9.05 -8.62 1.29
CA LEU A 48 9.27 -7.51 2.23
C LEU A 48 8.04 -7.22 3.09
N LEU A 49 6.91 -7.82 2.75
CA LEU A 49 5.62 -7.49 3.34
C LEU A 49 4.89 -8.77 3.77
N PRO A 50 3.96 -8.67 4.73
CA PRO A 50 3.26 -9.84 5.25
C PRO A 50 2.47 -10.53 4.15
N ASN A 51 2.88 -11.75 3.79
CA ASN A 51 2.23 -12.57 2.77
C ASN A 51 1.84 -13.92 3.38
N VAL A 52 0.54 -14.21 3.40
CA VAL A 52 0.01 -15.40 4.07
C VAL A 52 0.36 -16.62 3.25
N GLY A 53 1.07 -17.56 3.87
CA GLY A 53 1.41 -18.84 3.25
C GLY A 53 2.70 -18.84 2.41
N GLN A 54 3.41 -17.72 2.34
CA GLN A 54 4.65 -17.61 1.54
C GLN A 54 5.94 -17.58 2.39
N GLY A 55 5.92 -18.10 3.62
CA GLY A 55 7.06 -18.04 4.54
C GLY A 55 8.37 -18.62 3.98
N ALA A 56 8.30 -19.73 3.22
CA ALA A 56 9.49 -20.31 2.58
C ALA A 56 10.03 -19.46 1.43
N TYR A 57 9.14 -18.84 0.66
CA TYR A 57 9.51 -17.94 -0.43
C TYR A 57 10.16 -16.68 0.13
N ALA A 58 9.58 -16.09 1.18
CA ALA A 58 10.14 -14.95 1.89
C ALA A 58 11.54 -15.26 2.45
N ALA A 59 11.71 -16.41 3.10
CA ALA A 59 13.02 -16.83 3.60
C ALA A 59 14.07 -17.02 2.49
N ALA A 60 13.68 -17.54 1.32
CA ALA A 60 14.58 -17.73 0.19
C ALA A 60 15.04 -16.39 -0.41
N ASN A 61 14.16 -15.40 -0.47
CA ASN A 61 14.48 -14.06 -0.96
C ASN A 61 15.32 -13.26 0.06
N ALA A 62 14.97 -13.33 1.35
CA ALA A 62 15.78 -12.75 2.42
C ALA A 62 17.21 -13.32 2.45
N TYR A 63 17.37 -14.61 2.13
CA TYR A 63 18.70 -15.21 1.97
C TYR A 63 19.50 -14.56 0.83
N LEU A 64 18.88 -14.27 -0.32
CA LEU A 64 19.56 -13.58 -1.44
C LEU A 64 19.99 -12.16 -1.05
N ASP A 65 19.12 -11.44 -0.35
CA ASP A 65 19.39 -10.08 0.12
C ASP A 65 20.59 -10.08 1.10
N ALA A 66 20.56 -10.96 2.09
CA ALA A 66 21.68 -11.14 3.03
C ALA A 66 22.96 -11.63 2.33
N PHE A 67 22.84 -12.44 1.28
CA PHE A 67 23.99 -12.92 0.52
C PHE A 67 24.67 -11.79 -0.26
N ALA A 68 23.91 -10.83 -0.80
CA ALA A 68 24.48 -9.66 -1.46
C ALA A 68 25.32 -8.82 -0.48
N GLU A 69 24.81 -8.58 0.73
CA GLU A 69 25.53 -7.89 1.80
C GLU A 69 26.82 -8.64 2.18
N TYR A 70 26.71 -9.96 2.38
CA TYR A 70 27.88 -10.81 2.64
C TYR A 70 28.94 -10.68 1.53
N ARG A 71 28.54 -10.80 0.26
CA ARG A 71 29.49 -10.73 -0.87
C ARG A 71 30.13 -9.35 -0.98
N ARG A 72 29.37 -8.27 -0.75
CA ARG A 72 29.90 -6.90 -0.68
C ARG A 72 30.89 -6.71 0.46
N SER A 73 30.67 -7.33 1.62
CA SER A 73 31.61 -7.28 2.75
C SER A 73 32.99 -7.88 2.43
N LEU A 74 33.07 -8.75 1.41
CA LEU A 74 34.31 -9.30 0.88
C LEU A 74 34.96 -8.41 -0.20
N GLY A 75 34.41 -7.22 -0.47
CA GLY A 75 34.86 -6.32 -1.53
C GLY A 75 34.47 -6.78 -2.94
N LEU A 76 33.57 -7.76 -3.06
CA LEU A 76 33.11 -8.29 -4.35
C LEU A 76 31.79 -7.61 -4.77
N PRO A 77 31.54 -7.42 -6.07
CA PRO A 77 30.28 -6.84 -6.54
C PRO A 77 29.12 -7.75 -6.17
N ALA A 78 28.03 -7.15 -5.69
CA ALA A 78 26.73 -7.79 -5.52
C ALA A 78 25.62 -6.73 -5.39
N THR A 79 24.49 -6.99 -6.06
CA THR A 79 23.26 -6.20 -5.94
C THR A 79 22.08 -7.17 -5.92
N SER A 80 21.29 -7.16 -4.84
CA SER A 80 20.00 -7.87 -4.77
C SER A 80 18.87 -6.88 -5.02
N ILE A 81 17.97 -7.25 -5.93
CA ILE A 81 16.81 -6.43 -6.27
C ILE A 81 15.54 -7.19 -5.91
N ALA A 82 14.79 -6.63 -4.98
CA ALA A 82 13.44 -7.07 -4.64
C ALA A 82 12.45 -6.49 -5.66
N TRP A 83 12.21 -7.24 -6.74
CA TRP A 83 11.38 -6.80 -7.85
C TRP A 83 9.88 -6.85 -7.52
N GLY A 84 9.16 -5.80 -7.92
CA GLY A 84 7.72 -5.81 -8.13
C GLY A 84 7.33 -6.57 -9.40
N ALA A 85 6.04 -6.66 -9.69
CA ALA A 85 5.54 -7.46 -10.80
C ALA A 85 5.90 -6.86 -12.17
N TRP A 86 6.29 -7.72 -13.12
CA TRP A 86 6.65 -7.33 -14.48
C TRP A 86 5.49 -7.51 -15.46
N ALA A 87 5.37 -6.61 -16.43
CA ALA A 87 4.47 -6.74 -17.56
C ALA A 87 5.03 -7.73 -18.61
N GLY A 88 4.15 -8.46 -19.29
CA GLY A 88 4.53 -9.37 -20.38
C GLY A 88 4.69 -10.85 -19.99
N GLY A 89 4.20 -11.25 -18.81
CA GLY A 89 4.18 -12.65 -18.33
C GLY A 89 5.27 -12.97 -17.29
N GLY A 90 5.18 -14.13 -16.63
CA GLY A 90 6.11 -14.56 -15.57
C GLY A 90 5.51 -14.45 -14.16
N MET A 91 6.28 -13.93 -13.18
CA MET A 91 5.86 -13.82 -11.76
C MET A 91 4.55 -13.02 -11.53
N ALA A 92 4.11 -12.21 -12.50
CA ALA A 92 2.83 -11.50 -12.45
C ALA A 92 1.60 -12.41 -12.63
N GLU A 93 1.81 -13.68 -13.02
CA GLU A 93 0.76 -14.70 -13.15
C GLU A 93 0.67 -15.61 -11.90
N GLU A 94 1.54 -15.43 -10.90
CA GLU A 94 1.51 -16.20 -9.65
C GLU A 94 0.43 -15.66 -8.67
N GLU A 95 -0.21 -16.59 -7.95
CA GLU A 95 -1.36 -16.38 -7.07
C GLU A 95 -1.09 -15.35 -5.94
N SER A 96 0.18 -15.23 -5.52
CA SER A 96 0.68 -14.25 -4.54
C SER A 96 0.49 -12.79 -4.94
N PHE A 97 0.23 -12.54 -6.23
CA PHE A 97 0.01 -11.20 -6.77
C PHE A 97 -1.45 -10.73 -6.66
N GLN A 98 -2.41 -11.65 -6.46
CA GLN A 98 -3.84 -11.31 -6.30
C GLN A 98 -4.09 -10.46 -5.05
N GLU A 99 -3.43 -10.77 -3.93
CA GLU A 99 -3.51 -9.95 -2.70
C GLU A 99 -2.86 -8.58 -2.87
N TRP A 100 -1.91 -8.43 -3.79
CA TRP A 100 -1.21 -7.19 -4.07
C TRP A 100 -1.96 -6.25 -5.01
N ILE A 101 -2.61 -6.82 -6.04
CA ILE A 101 -3.66 -6.10 -6.77
C ILE A 101 -4.78 -5.69 -5.81
N ALA A 102 -5.11 -6.52 -4.80
CA ALA A 102 -6.12 -6.21 -3.80
C ALA A 102 -5.70 -5.06 -2.85
N LEU A 103 -4.43 -4.97 -2.44
CA LEU A 103 -3.88 -3.82 -1.71
C LEU A 103 -4.02 -2.51 -2.50
N GLY A 104 -3.95 -2.58 -3.83
CA GLY A 104 -4.18 -1.45 -4.73
C GLY A 104 -3.01 -0.47 -4.81
N GLY A 105 -2.78 0.05 -6.01
CA GLY A 105 -1.70 1.00 -6.26
C GLY A 105 -0.36 0.35 -6.59
N MET A 106 -0.31 -0.93 -6.92
CA MET A 106 0.88 -1.57 -7.50
C MET A 106 0.61 -1.86 -8.97
N ASP A 107 1.28 -1.12 -9.84
CA ASP A 107 1.20 -1.31 -11.29
C ASP A 107 2.32 -2.25 -11.78
N LEU A 108 2.18 -2.77 -13.00
CA LEU A 108 3.19 -3.62 -13.60
C LEU A 108 4.39 -2.79 -14.06
N ILE A 109 5.60 -3.32 -13.83
CA ILE A 109 6.86 -2.80 -14.35
C ILE A 109 6.98 -3.24 -15.81
N THR A 110 7.01 -2.30 -16.74
CA THR A 110 7.32 -2.65 -18.13
C THR A 110 8.78 -3.09 -18.26
N PRO A 111 9.14 -4.01 -19.18
CA PRO A 111 10.53 -4.45 -19.33
C PRO A 111 11.53 -3.30 -19.55
N HIS A 112 11.11 -2.25 -20.26
CA HIS A 112 11.91 -1.05 -20.44
C HIS A 112 12.20 -0.37 -19.10
N LEU A 113 11.18 -0.13 -18.26
CA LEU A 113 11.36 0.48 -16.94
C LEU A 113 12.25 -0.38 -16.04
N GLY A 114 12.06 -1.71 -16.07
CA GLY A 114 12.86 -2.64 -15.28
C GLY A 114 14.35 -2.58 -15.63
N VAL A 115 14.71 -2.52 -16.92
CA VAL A 115 16.11 -2.40 -17.35
C VAL A 115 16.72 -1.05 -16.93
N VAL A 116 15.96 0.04 -17.05
CA VAL A 116 16.43 1.37 -16.61
C VAL A 116 16.68 1.38 -15.10
N ALA A 117 15.76 0.85 -14.31
CA ALA A 117 15.89 0.79 -12.85
C ALA A 117 17.04 -0.12 -12.41
N LEU A 118 17.26 -1.25 -13.10
CA LEU A 118 18.44 -2.10 -12.89
C LEU A 118 19.74 -1.33 -13.11
N GLN A 119 19.84 -0.59 -14.22
CA GLN A 119 21.04 0.21 -14.51
C GLN A 119 21.28 1.25 -13.41
N GLN A 120 20.22 1.95 -12.96
CA GLN A 120 20.32 2.93 -11.88
C GLN A 120 20.82 2.30 -10.57
N ALA A 121 20.29 1.13 -10.19
CA ALA A 121 20.74 0.44 -8.99
C ALA A 121 22.23 0.06 -9.05
N LEU A 122 22.70 -0.36 -10.22
CA LEU A 122 24.12 -0.67 -10.44
C LEU A 122 24.99 0.59 -10.40
N ASP A 123 24.55 1.68 -11.04
CA ASP A 123 25.29 2.95 -11.09
C ASP A 123 25.40 3.62 -9.71
N ASN A 124 24.35 3.51 -8.90
CA ASN A 124 24.33 4.00 -7.51
C ASN A 124 25.17 3.13 -6.57
N GLY A 125 25.52 1.91 -6.99
CA GLY A 125 26.23 0.96 -6.15
C GLY A 125 25.37 0.35 -5.06
N ASP A 126 24.05 0.25 -5.27
CA ASP A 126 23.12 -0.34 -4.30
C ASP A 126 23.48 -1.81 -4.03
N THR A 127 23.39 -2.23 -2.76
CA THR A 127 23.60 -3.62 -2.36
C THR A 127 22.29 -4.37 -2.27
N THR A 128 21.29 -3.81 -1.59
CA THR A 128 19.94 -4.35 -1.45
C THR A 128 18.94 -3.23 -1.73
N VAL A 129 18.09 -3.41 -2.75
CA VAL A 129 17.11 -2.39 -3.17
C VAL A 129 15.81 -3.02 -3.61
N ALA A 130 14.69 -2.34 -3.33
CA ALA A 130 13.38 -2.75 -3.78
C ALA A 130 12.94 -1.87 -4.96
N ILE A 131 12.48 -2.49 -6.05
CA ILE A 131 12.00 -1.76 -7.23
C ILE A 131 10.59 -2.23 -7.55
N ALA A 132 9.62 -1.35 -7.36
CA ALA A 132 8.21 -1.57 -7.66
C ALA A 132 7.61 -0.33 -8.36
N ASN A 133 6.63 -0.55 -9.22
CA ASN A 133 5.85 0.54 -9.81
C ASN A 133 4.63 0.80 -8.91
N VAL A 134 4.72 1.83 -8.08
CA VAL A 134 3.74 2.10 -7.02
C VAL A 134 3.05 3.44 -7.26
N ASP A 135 1.73 3.40 -7.38
CA ASP A 135 0.84 4.54 -7.22
C ASP A 135 0.60 4.78 -5.73
N TRP A 136 1.48 5.56 -5.13
CA TRP A 136 1.44 5.88 -3.70
C TRP A 136 0.17 6.63 -3.30
N ASN A 137 -0.50 7.34 -4.22
CA ASN A 137 -1.78 7.98 -3.93
C ASN A 137 -2.86 6.94 -3.69
N ARG A 138 -2.93 5.90 -4.53
CA ARG A 138 -3.84 4.76 -4.32
C ARG A 138 -3.51 3.96 -3.07
N VAL A 139 -2.22 3.75 -2.78
CA VAL A 139 -1.78 3.08 -1.56
C VAL A 139 -2.17 3.90 -0.32
N ALA A 140 -2.00 5.22 -0.33
CA ALA A 140 -2.40 6.12 0.74
C ALA A 140 -3.92 6.13 0.95
N GLU A 141 -4.69 6.26 -0.13
CA GLU A 141 -6.16 6.23 -0.10
C GLU A 141 -6.71 4.94 0.53
N ARG A 142 -6.04 3.79 0.33
CA ARG A 142 -6.45 2.49 0.86
C ARG A 142 -5.88 2.17 2.24
N SER A 143 -4.69 2.65 2.56
CA SER A 143 -4.04 2.43 3.88
C SER A 143 -4.80 3.12 5.02
N VAL A 144 -5.54 4.20 4.74
CA VAL A 144 -6.47 4.84 5.69
C VAL A 144 -7.67 3.95 6.03
N ALA A 145 -7.98 2.93 5.21
CA ALA A 145 -9.10 2.01 5.38
C ALA A 145 -8.73 0.65 6.02
N ALA A 146 -7.44 0.28 6.05
CA ALA A 146 -6.93 -0.96 6.63
C ALA A 146 -5.99 -0.65 7.82
N ARG A 147 -5.62 -1.66 8.62
CA ARG A 147 -4.57 -1.48 9.65
C ARG A 147 -3.31 -0.93 8.96
N PRO A 148 -2.77 0.22 9.39
CA PRO A 148 -1.58 0.80 8.77
C PRO A 148 -0.41 -0.18 8.94
N TYR A 149 0.28 -0.49 7.84
CA TYR A 149 1.56 -1.19 7.88
C TYR A 149 2.64 -0.14 8.21
N PRO A 150 3.40 -0.26 9.31
CA PRO A 150 4.38 0.75 9.72
C PRO A 150 5.37 1.11 8.60
N LEU A 151 5.87 0.11 7.87
CA LEU A 151 6.78 0.28 6.73
C LEU A 151 6.18 1.12 5.58
N ILE A 152 4.86 1.02 5.35
CA ILE A 152 4.17 1.73 4.27
C ILE A 152 3.76 3.13 4.75
N SER A 153 3.39 3.29 6.03
CA SER A 153 3.05 4.59 6.62
C SER A 153 4.22 5.58 6.54
N GLU A 154 5.44 5.14 6.82
CA GLU A 154 6.65 5.96 6.68
C GLU A 154 6.93 6.40 5.23
N LEU A 155 6.43 5.65 4.24
CA LEU A 155 6.57 5.97 2.81
C LEU A 155 5.45 6.90 2.29
N ILE A 156 4.29 6.95 2.95
CA ILE A 156 3.15 7.78 2.56
C ILE A 156 3.27 9.22 3.11
N ASP A 157 3.77 9.39 4.35
CA ASP A 157 3.92 10.70 4.99
C ASP A 157 4.80 11.70 4.21
N PRO A 158 5.92 11.29 3.57
CA PRO A 158 6.74 12.20 2.76
C PRO A 158 6.05 12.65 1.46
N ILE A 159 5.17 11.82 0.89
CA ILE A 159 4.55 12.06 -0.43
C ILE A 159 3.33 12.98 -0.30
N SER A 160 2.62 12.90 0.83
CA SER A 160 1.49 13.78 1.14
C SER A 160 1.90 15.26 1.28
N HIS A 161 3.17 15.52 1.56
CA HIS A 161 3.72 16.87 1.62
C HIS A 161 4.17 17.43 0.25
N ASP A 162 4.44 16.59 -0.74
CA ASP A 162 4.97 17.01 -2.05
C ASP A 162 3.89 17.05 -3.15
N ALA A 163 2.78 16.33 -2.97
CA ALA A 163 1.62 16.37 -3.87
C ALA A 163 0.82 17.70 -3.82
N GLY A 164 1.18 18.62 -2.92
CA GLY A 164 0.58 19.96 -2.81
C GLY A 164 1.21 21.05 -3.69
N ALA A 165 2.22 20.72 -4.50
CA ALA A 165 2.99 21.72 -5.25
C ALA A 165 2.49 22.03 -6.68
N PHE A 166 1.38 21.43 -7.14
CA PHE A 166 0.73 21.81 -8.40
C PHE A 166 -0.74 22.17 -8.14
N GLY A 167 -0.99 23.47 -8.05
CA GLY A 167 -2.25 24.05 -7.59
C GLY A 167 -3.43 23.92 -8.55
N GLU A 168 -4.61 23.82 -7.95
CA GLU A 168 -5.83 24.46 -8.45
C GLU A 168 -6.23 25.52 -7.41
N ASP A 169 -6.17 26.79 -7.80
CA ASP A 169 -6.56 27.97 -7.01
C ASP A 169 -8.09 27.99 -6.79
N GLY A 170 -8.57 27.16 -5.86
CA GLY A 170 -9.94 27.18 -5.37
C GLY A 170 -9.98 27.14 -3.84
N PRO A 171 -11.02 27.71 -3.20
CA PRO A 171 -11.25 27.52 -1.76
C PRO A 171 -11.39 26.01 -1.46
N ASP A 172 -10.96 25.60 -0.26
CA ASP A 172 -11.13 24.23 0.22
C ASP A 172 -12.60 23.80 0.03
N PRO A 173 -12.88 22.67 -0.66
CA PRO A 173 -14.24 22.19 -0.87
C PRO A 173 -15.10 22.14 0.40
N LEU A 174 -14.49 21.86 1.56
CA LEU A 174 -15.18 21.85 2.84
C LEU A 174 -15.57 23.25 3.31
N GLU A 175 -14.69 24.24 3.12
CA GLU A 175 -14.97 25.65 3.43
C GLU A 175 -16.11 26.20 2.55
N ARG A 176 -16.13 25.82 1.27
CA ARG A 176 -17.22 26.19 0.34
C ARG A 176 -18.56 25.63 0.82
N LEU A 177 -18.61 24.36 1.25
CA LEU A 177 -19.84 23.76 1.77
C LEU A 177 -20.26 24.37 3.11
N ALA A 178 -19.31 24.69 3.98
CA ALA A 178 -19.58 25.34 5.27
C ALA A 178 -20.16 26.76 5.11
N ALA A 179 -19.80 27.47 4.04
CA ALA A 179 -20.30 28.81 3.73
C ALA A 179 -21.75 28.84 3.19
N LEU A 180 -22.32 27.71 2.79
CA LEU A 180 -23.69 27.60 2.30
C LEU A 180 -24.71 27.53 3.44
N SER A 181 -25.91 28.07 3.21
CA SER A 181 -27.03 27.82 4.13
C SER A 181 -27.42 26.34 4.14
N ALA A 182 -28.00 25.85 5.23
CA ALA A 182 -28.36 24.43 5.34
C ALA A 182 -29.21 23.87 4.17
N PRO A 183 -30.21 24.61 3.62
CA PRO A 183 -30.93 24.18 2.43
C PRO A 183 -30.06 24.11 1.17
N GLN A 184 -29.21 25.13 0.94
CA GLN A 184 -28.33 25.20 -0.24
C GLN A 184 -27.23 24.13 -0.18
N ARG A 185 -26.68 23.88 1.00
CA ARG A 185 -25.71 22.79 1.24
C ARG A 185 -26.32 21.43 0.93
N ARG A 186 -27.58 21.21 1.31
CA ARG A 186 -28.28 19.95 1.02
C ARG A 186 -28.47 19.76 -0.49
N GLU A 187 -28.92 20.79 -1.20
CA GLU A 187 -29.07 20.73 -2.67
C GLU A 187 -27.75 20.43 -3.38
N GLU A 188 -26.68 21.17 -3.03
CA GLU A 188 -25.33 20.94 -3.59
C GLU A 188 -24.84 19.51 -3.31
N LEU A 189 -25.05 18.99 -2.10
CA LEU A 189 -24.64 17.63 -1.74
C LEU A 189 -25.45 16.56 -2.50
N ILE A 190 -26.74 16.78 -2.76
CA ILE A 190 -27.55 15.86 -3.58
C ILE A 190 -26.99 15.82 -5.01
N ASP A 191 -26.65 16.97 -5.58
CA ASP A 191 -26.08 17.06 -6.93
C ASP A 191 -24.74 16.35 -7.02
N ILE A 192 -23.85 16.58 -6.03
CA ILE A 192 -22.55 15.90 -5.94
C ILE A 192 -22.72 14.38 -5.82
N VAL A 193 -23.55 13.91 -4.87
CA VAL A 193 -23.77 12.47 -4.67
C VAL A 193 -24.32 11.82 -5.94
N SER A 194 -25.26 12.49 -6.61
CA SER A 194 -25.88 11.98 -7.85
C SER A 194 -24.88 11.92 -9.01
N ALA A 195 -24.02 12.94 -9.15
CA ALA A 195 -22.99 12.99 -10.18
C ALA A 195 -21.91 11.91 -9.98
N GLU A 196 -21.47 11.71 -8.74
CA GLU A 196 -20.47 10.67 -8.44
C GLU A 196 -21.07 9.27 -8.58
N LEU A 197 -22.34 9.08 -8.19
CA LEU A 197 -23.07 7.83 -8.40
C LEU A 197 -23.17 7.48 -9.89
N ALA A 198 -23.53 8.45 -10.75
CA ALA A 198 -23.56 8.25 -12.19
C ALA A 198 -22.19 7.83 -12.75
N THR A 199 -21.12 8.42 -12.22
CA THR A 199 -19.76 8.10 -12.67
C THR A 199 -19.32 6.69 -12.26
N VAL A 200 -19.58 6.29 -11.01
CA VAL A 200 -19.27 4.93 -10.50
C VAL A 200 -20.05 3.87 -11.27
N LEU A 201 -21.29 4.16 -11.65
CA LEU A 201 -22.12 3.26 -12.43
C LEU A 201 -21.79 3.29 -13.94
N GLY A 202 -20.76 4.02 -14.37
CA GLY A 202 -20.35 4.11 -15.78
C GLY A 202 -21.34 4.86 -16.69
N HIS A 203 -22.29 5.61 -16.11
CA HIS A 203 -23.27 6.38 -16.86
C HIS A 203 -22.65 7.70 -17.34
N SER A 204 -22.14 7.68 -18.56
CA SER A 204 -21.59 8.87 -19.23
C SER A 204 -22.73 9.73 -19.80
N GLY A 205 -23.51 10.39 -18.93
CA GLY A 205 -24.42 11.49 -19.30
C GLY A 205 -25.94 11.28 -19.09
N ALA A 206 -26.56 12.35 -18.57
CA ALA A 206 -27.96 12.78 -18.60
C ALA A 206 -29.12 11.76 -18.45
N GLN A 207 -28.90 10.63 -17.80
CA GLN A 207 -29.99 9.98 -17.07
C GLN A 207 -30.03 10.60 -15.69
N THR A 208 -31.08 11.38 -15.42
CA THR A 208 -31.35 11.90 -14.07
C THR A 208 -31.63 10.71 -13.18
N LEU A 209 -30.64 10.29 -12.40
CA LEU A 209 -30.85 9.28 -11.36
C LEU A 209 -31.87 9.86 -10.38
N ASP A 210 -32.92 9.09 -10.09
CA ASP A 210 -33.89 9.48 -9.06
C ASP A 210 -33.17 9.47 -7.70
N ALA A 211 -33.09 10.63 -7.06
CA ALA A 211 -32.37 10.82 -5.80
C ALA A 211 -32.95 9.96 -4.66
N GLY A 212 -34.20 9.50 -4.78
CA GLY A 212 -34.85 8.58 -3.84
C GLY A 212 -34.57 7.09 -4.12
N GLN A 213 -34.01 6.73 -5.27
CA GLN A 213 -33.78 5.34 -5.66
C GLN A 213 -32.69 4.68 -4.82
N ALA A 214 -32.94 3.44 -4.39
CA ALA A 214 -32.00 2.71 -3.55
C ALA A 214 -30.72 2.35 -4.32
N PHE A 215 -29.56 2.65 -3.75
CA PHE A 215 -28.24 2.35 -4.32
C PHE A 215 -28.07 0.88 -4.69
N LYS A 216 -28.65 -0.04 -3.91
CA LYS A 216 -28.62 -1.48 -4.18
C LYS A 216 -29.35 -1.85 -5.48
N GLU A 217 -30.44 -1.16 -5.80
CA GLU A 217 -31.19 -1.37 -7.05
C GLU A 217 -30.44 -0.80 -8.26
N LEU A 218 -29.59 0.20 -8.02
CA LEU A 218 -28.70 0.81 -9.01
C LEU A 218 -27.41 0.01 -9.24
N GLY A 219 -27.18 -1.07 -8.49
CA GLY A 219 -26.01 -1.93 -8.64
C GLY A 219 -24.82 -1.56 -7.76
N ILE A 220 -25.01 -0.72 -6.74
CA ILE A 220 -23.98 -0.48 -5.73
C ILE A 220 -23.83 -1.71 -4.82
N ASP A 221 -22.60 -2.23 -4.78
CA ASP A 221 -22.11 -3.32 -3.96
C ASP A 221 -21.02 -2.82 -2.98
N SER A 222 -20.41 -3.75 -2.23
CA SER A 222 -19.39 -3.41 -1.24
C SER A 222 -18.13 -2.75 -1.83
N VAL A 223 -17.81 -2.98 -3.10
CA VAL A 223 -16.62 -2.42 -3.75
C VAL A 223 -16.93 -1.04 -4.31
N THR A 224 -18.04 -0.90 -5.02
CA THR A 224 -18.52 0.37 -5.61
C THR A 224 -18.99 1.38 -4.55
N ALA A 225 -19.46 0.93 -3.38
CA ALA A 225 -19.75 1.81 -2.24
C ALA A 225 -18.49 2.53 -1.72
N ILE A 226 -17.33 1.85 -1.74
CA ILE A 226 -16.05 2.44 -1.34
C ILE A 226 -15.61 3.48 -2.39
N GLU A 227 -15.76 3.15 -3.68
CA GLU A 227 -15.46 4.09 -4.77
C GLU A 227 -16.32 5.35 -4.67
N LEU A 228 -17.64 5.19 -4.51
CA LEU A 228 -18.58 6.30 -4.35
C LEU A 228 -18.20 7.18 -3.15
N ARG A 229 -17.92 6.57 -2.00
CA ARG A 229 -17.48 7.29 -0.79
C ARG A 229 -16.23 8.11 -1.05
N ASN A 230 -15.23 7.55 -1.74
CA ASN A 230 -13.96 8.23 -1.98
C ASN A 230 -14.11 9.42 -2.92
N ARG A 231 -14.94 9.27 -3.95
CA ARG A 231 -15.23 10.36 -4.90
C ARG A 231 -15.98 11.50 -4.22
N ILE A 232 -17.00 11.20 -3.41
CA ILE A 232 -17.71 12.20 -2.60
C ILE A 232 -16.77 12.87 -1.60
N SER A 233 -15.93 12.11 -0.90
CA SER A 233 -14.98 12.69 0.07
C SER A 233 -14.00 13.66 -0.59
N ARG A 234 -13.61 13.39 -1.84
CA ARG A 234 -12.71 14.25 -2.63
C ARG A 234 -13.41 15.54 -3.08
N SER A 235 -14.66 15.46 -3.54
CA SER A 235 -15.40 16.61 -4.04
C SER A 235 -15.97 17.51 -2.93
N THR A 236 -16.13 16.98 -1.72
CA THR A 236 -16.74 17.69 -0.58
C THR A 236 -15.76 18.02 0.55
N GLY A 237 -14.61 17.33 0.63
CA GLY A 237 -13.74 17.36 1.80
C GLY A 237 -14.30 16.66 3.05
N VAL A 238 -15.55 16.18 3.01
CA VAL A 238 -16.22 15.51 4.14
C VAL A 238 -15.74 14.06 4.25
N ARG A 239 -15.24 13.69 5.43
CA ARG A 239 -14.81 12.31 5.73
C ARG A 239 -15.94 11.53 6.39
N PHE A 240 -16.28 10.36 5.82
CA PHE A 240 -17.28 9.47 6.38
C PHE A 240 -16.94 7.98 6.14
N SER A 241 -17.63 7.07 6.82
CA SER A 241 -17.44 5.62 6.66
C SER A 241 -18.14 5.10 5.40
N PRO A 242 -17.56 4.16 4.62
CA PRO A 242 -18.26 3.52 3.51
C PRO A 242 -19.50 2.73 3.97
N ILE A 243 -19.59 2.34 5.25
CA ILE A 243 -20.80 1.73 5.83
C ILE A 243 -22.00 2.69 5.74
N ALA A 244 -21.76 4.00 5.82
CA ALA A 244 -22.81 5.00 5.75
C ALA A 244 -23.53 5.03 4.39
N VAL A 245 -22.91 4.54 3.31
CA VAL A 245 -23.57 4.36 2.00
C VAL A 245 -24.69 3.32 2.08
N PHE A 246 -24.57 2.35 3.00
CA PHE A 246 -25.60 1.34 3.25
C PHE A 246 -26.63 1.80 4.28
N ASP A 247 -26.21 2.57 5.29
CA ASP A 247 -27.11 3.16 6.29
C ASP A 247 -27.98 4.29 5.69
N HIS A 248 -27.47 4.95 4.66
CA HIS A 248 -28.12 6.02 3.90
C HIS A 248 -28.23 5.62 2.42
N PRO A 249 -29.14 4.70 2.07
CA PRO A 249 -29.07 3.94 0.83
C PRO A 249 -29.61 4.69 -0.41
N ASN A 250 -29.70 6.02 -0.39
CA ASN A 250 -30.06 6.84 -1.54
C ASN A 250 -29.41 8.23 -1.46
N ALA A 251 -29.45 8.99 -2.55
CA ALA A 251 -28.72 10.26 -2.65
C ALA A 251 -29.24 11.30 -1.66
N GLU A 252 -30.55 11.35 -1.41
CA GLU A 252 -31.15 12.27 -0.44
C GLU A 252 -30.71 11.99 1.00
N ALA A 253 -30.75 10.72 1.42
CA ALA A 253 -30.37 10.29 2.76
C ALA A 253 -28.88 10.46 2.99
N LEU A 254 -28.05 10.16 1.99
CA LEU A 254 -26.61 10.31 2.10
C LEU A 254 -26.22 11.79 2.14
N ALA A 255 -26.82 12.64 1.30
CA ALA A 255 -26.59 14.08 1.33
C ALA A 255 -27.00 14.72 2.68
N GLU A 256 -28.10 14.25 3.28
CA GLU A 256 -28.53 14.69 4.62
C GLU A 256 -27.51 14.32 5.69
N TYR A 257 -27.02 13.09 5.67
CA TYR A 257 -25.95 12.64 6.57
C TYR A 257 -24.66 13.45 6.38
N LEU A 258 -24.23 13.67 5.14
CA LEU A 258 -23.04 14.48 4.84
C LEU A 258 -23.19 15.92 5.31
N SER A 259 -24.37 16.53 5.14
CA SER A 259 -24.66 17.88 5.62
C SER A 259 -24.54 18.00 7.15
N SER A 260 -24.85 16.93 7.88
CA SER A 260 -24.68 16.87 9.35
C SER A 260 -23.22 16.80 9.81
N LEU A 261 -22.31 16.40 8.93
CA LEU A 261 -20.86 16.30 9.20
C LEU A 261 -20.10 17.58 8.85
N VAL A 262 -20.71 18.50 8.10
CA VAL A 262 -20.09 19.79 7.78
C VAL A 262 -20.19 20.70 9.00
N PRO A 263 -19.05 21.22 9.53
CA PRO A 263 -19.07 22.18 10.63
C PRO A 263 -20.02 23.34 10.29
N ALA A 264 -20.90 23.70 11.22
CA ALA A 264 -21.65 24.93 11.06
C ALA A 264 -20.64 26.08 10.95
N ALA A 265 -20.82 26.98 9.98
CA ALA A 265 -20.22 28.30 10.09
C ALA A 265 -20.89 28.96 11.30
N ASP A 266 -20.26 28.81 12.47
CA ASP A 266 -20.67 29.53 13.67
C ASP A 266 -20.49 31.02 13.39
N ALA A 267 -21.60 31.67 13.07
CA ALA A 267 -21.79 33.04 13.50
C ALA A 267 -21.71 33.02 15.05
N ASP A 268 -20.61 33.58 15.56
CA ASP A 268 -20.27 33.85 16.96
C ASP A 268 -19.72 32.70 17.83
N GLY A 269 -18.48 32.89 18.33
CA GLY A 269 -18.13 32.53 19.71
C GLY A 269 -16.80 31.80 19.96
N VAL A 270 -15.79 32.56 20.39
CA VAL A 270 -14.48 32.15 20.93
C VAL A 270 -14.55 31.14 22.11
N ALA A 271 -13.73 30.08 22.08
CA ALA A 271 -13.05 29.44 23.24
C ALA A 271 -12.15 28.29 22.72
N GLU A 272 -10.81 28.32 22.80
CA GLU A 272 -9.88 28.26 23.95
C GLU A 272 -9.11 26.93 23.90
N ALA A 273 -7.79 27.05 23.77
CA ALA A 273 -6.86 25.95 23.52
C ALA A 273 -6.61 25.09 24.76
N ALA A 274 -6.56 23.76 24.57
CA ALA A 274 -6.09 22.81 25.57
C ALA A 274 -4.71 22.24 25.17
N THR A 275 -3.78 22.31 26.11
CA THR A 275 -2.38 21.84 26.07
C THR A 275 -2.27 20.31 26.14
N PRO A 276 -1.23 19.67 25.55
CA PRO A 276 -0.95 18.26 25.73
C PRO A 276 -0.10 17.97 26.99
N ASP A 277 -0.40 16.87 27.67
CA ASP A 277 0.30 16.26 28.82
C ASP A 277 1.42 15.32 28.32
N PRO A 278 2.61 15.27 28.96
CA PRO A 278 3.72 14.43 28.52
C PRO A 278 3.79 13.10 29.32
N GLY A 279 3.90 11.97 28.62
CA GLY A 279 4.29 10.72 29.25
C GLY A 279 3.94 9.50 28.41
N ASP A 280 4.94 8.95 27.72
CA ASP A 280 5.28 7.53 27.81
C ASP A 280 6.62 7.31 27.08
N GLU A 281 7.66 7.03 27.85
CA GLU A 281 8.97 6.60 27.39
C GLU A 281 8.89 5.10 27.03
N GLU A 282 9.14 4.75 25.76
CA GLU A 282 9.26 3.36 25.32
C GLU A 282 10.60 2.76 25.79
N GLU A 283 10.53 1.72 26.63
CA GLU A 283 11.68 0.84 26.91
C GLU A 283 11.99 -0.06 25.69
N PRO A 284 13.27 -0.23 25.30
CA PRO A 284 13.64 -1.06 24.15
C PRO A 284 13.47 -2.55 24.46
N SER A 285 12.84 -3.27 23.52
CA SER A 285 12.56 -4.70 23.65
C SER A 285 13.84 -5.55 23.56
N ARG A 286 13.90 -6.59 24.40
CA ARG A 286 15.04 -7.50 24.65
C ARG A 286 15.50 -8.37 23.46
N ILE A 287 15.10 -8.06 22.23
CA ILE A 287 15.37 -8.85 21.02
C ILE A 287 16.64 -8.36 20.31
N ASP A 288 17.02 -7.09 20.50
CA ASP A 288 18.13 -6.45 19.75
C ASP A 288 19.54 -6.88 20.17
N SER A 289 19.68 -7.80 21.14
CA SER A 289 20.98 -8.19 21.71
C SER A 289 21.33 -9.67 21.60
N LEU A 290 20.65 -10.46 20.74
CA LEU A 290 20.93 -11.90 20.61
C LEU A 290 21.67 -12.23 19.31
N ALA A 291 22.69 -13.10 19.41
CA ALA A 291 23.41 -13.62 18.26
C ALA A 291 22.51 -14.57 17.44
N ILE A 292 22.72 -14.60 16.12
CA ILE A 292 21.90 -15.35 15.14
C ILE A 292 21.76 -16.84 15.49
N GLU A 293 22.78 -17.41 16.12
CA GLU A 293 22.81 -18.82 16.54
C GLU A 293 21.80 -19.14 17.67
N ASP A 294 21.50 -18.16 18.53
CA ASP A 294 20.54 -18.30 19.64
C ASP A 294 19.08 -18.16 19.15
N LEU A 295 18.84 -17.37 18.10
CA LEU A 295 17.53 -17.28 17.44
C LEU A 295 17.11 -18.60 16.79
N VAL A 296 18.07 -19.35 16.23
CA VAL A 296 17.82 -20.67 15.63
C VAL A 296 17.52 -21.73 16.68
N ARG A 297 18.10 -21.65 17.88
CA ARG A 297 17.79 -22.55 19.01
C ARG A 297 16.42 -22.27 19.61
N LEU A 298 16.08 -20.99 19.78
CA LEU A 298 14.77 -20.58 20.30
C LEU A 298 13.62 -21.05 19.38
N ALA A 299 13.81 -20.96 18.06
CA ALA A 299 12.84 -21.44 17.06
C ALA A 299 12.69 -22.97 17.03
N ARG A 300 13.66 -23.73 17.56
CA ARG A 300 13.61 -25.19 17.66
C ARG A 300 13.07 -25.70 19.00
N GLY A 301 12.78 -24.80 19.96
CA GLY A 301 12.29 -25.17 21.29
C GLY A 301 13.36 -25.84 22.16
N GLU A 302 14.63 -25.70 21.81
CA GLU A 302 15.76 -26.22 22.58
C GLU A 302 16.29 -25.09 23.46
N SER A 303 16.04 -25.20 24.78
CA SER A 303 16.56 -24.27 25.80
C SER A 303 18.04 -24.47 26.06
#